data_AF-A0A8J7XRM5-F1
#
_entry.id   AF-A0A8J7XRM5-F1
#
_cell.length_a   1.000
_cell.length_b   1.000
_cell.length_c   1.000
_cell.angle_alpha   90.00
_cell.angle_beta   90.00
_cell.angle_gamma   90.00
#
_symmetry.space_group_name_H-M   'P 1'
#
loop_
_entity.id
_entity.type
_entity.pdbx_description
1 polymer ?
#
loop_
_entity_poly.entity_id
_entity_poly.type
_entity_poly.pdbx_seq_one_letter_code
_entity_poly.pdbx_strand_id
1 'polypeptide(L)' 'MYVVVVYDISVERVNKVRIFLKQYLDWMQNSVLEGELTLGELKEVELGLKN' A
#
# COMPACT_ATOMS: atom_id res chain seq x y z
N MET A 1 -13.47 -4.85 -2.86
CA MET A 1 -12.97 -5.77 -1.81
C MET A 1 -12.27 -4.92 -0.78
N TYR A 2 -12.48 -5.16 0.51
CA TYR A 2 -11.79 -4.41 1.55
C TYR A 2 -10.42 -5.04 1.83
N VAL A 3 -9.36 -4.22 1.84
CA VAL A 3 -7.97 -4.67 2.00
C VAL A 3 -7.31 -3.87 3.11
N VAL A 4 -6.52 -4.56 3.93
CA VAL A 4 -5.64 -3.94 4.92
C VAL A 4 -4.20 -4.31 4.56
N VAL A 5 -3.36 -3.31 4.35
CA VAL A 5 -1.94 -3.46 4.01
C VAL A 5 -1.11 -3.07 5.21
N VAL A 6 -0.35 -4.04 5.73
CA VAL A 6 0.66 -3.84 6.77
C VAL A 6 2.02 -4.13 6.15
N TYR A 7 2.99 -3.23 6.33
CA TYR A 7 4.33 -3.41 5.77
C TYR A 7 5.43 -3.21 6.82
N ASP A 8 6.49 -4.00 6.69
CA ASP A 8 7.75 -3.81 7.40
C ASP A 8 8.87 -3.67 6.36
N ILE A 9 9.43 -2.47 6.25
CA ILE A 9 10.41 -2.11 5.23
C ILE A 9 11.42 -1.12 5.80
N SER A 10 12.65 -1.18 5.29
CA SER A 10 13.73 -0.28 5.69
C SER A 10 13.35 1.19 5.48
N VAL A 11 13.85 2.06 6.37
CA VAL A 11 13.59 3.52 6.38
C VAL A 11 13.90 4.18 5.03
N GLU A 12 14.88 3.68 4.30
CA GLU A 12 15.26 4.19 2.97
C GLU A 12 14.14 4.04 1.92
N ARG A 13 13.31 2.98 2.02
CA ARG A 13 12.21 2.69 1.09
C ARG A 13 10.83 3.06 1.63
N VAL A 14 10.72 3.35 2.94
CA VAL A 14 9.42 3.54 3.61
C VAL A 14 8.60 4.67 2.99
N ASN A 15 9.25 5.79 2.67
CA ASN A 15 8.56 6.94 2.09
C ASN A 15 8.07 6.65 0.67
N LYS A 16 8.84 5.90 -0.13
CA LYS A 16 8.44 5.52 -1.49
C LYS A 16 7.19 4.65 -1.47
N VAL A 17 7.19 3.61 -0.63
CA VAL A 17 6.04 2.69 -0.49
C VAL A 17 4.83 3.40 0.11
N ARG A 18 5.01 4.22 1.13
CA ARG A 18 3.92 4.99 1.74
C ARG A 18 3.27 5.94 0.74
N ILE A 19 4.06 6.70 -0.02
CA ILE A 19 3.52 7.63 -1.03
C ILE A 19 2.75 6.87 -2.11
N PHE A 20 3.26 5.72 -2.56
CA PHE A 20 2.59 4.87 -3.53
C PHE A 20 1.26 4.31 -2.98
N LEU A 21 1.28 3.65 -1.81
CA LEU A 21 0.08 3.05 -1.23
C LEU A 21 -1.01 4.08 -0.92
N LYS A 22 -0.64 5.32 -0.56
CA LYS A 22 -1.59 6.43 -0.35
C LYS A 22 -2.35 6.88 -1.61
N GLN A 23 -1.96 6.42 -2.80
CA GLN A 23 -2.73 6.66 -4.03
C GLN A 23 -3.94 5.74 -4.15
N TYR A 24 -3.93 4.63 -3.41
CA TYR A 24 -4.93 3.55 -3.50
C TYR A 24 -5.69 3.32 -2.19
N LEU A 25 -5.06 3.59 -1.05
CA LEU A 25 -5.56 3.26 0.28
C LEU A 25 -5.46 4.45 1.23
N ASP A 26 -6.31 4.46 2.23
CA ASP A 26 -6.30 5.44 3.30
C ASP A 26 -5.27 5.09 4.37
N TRP A 27 -4.58 6.11 4.87
CA TRP A 27 -3.62 5.94 5.94
C TRP A 27 -4.32 5.93 7.30
N MET A 28 -4.11 4.86 8.08
CA MET A 28 -4.70 4.74 9.41
C MET A 28 -3.69 4.94 10.53
N GLN A 29 -2.56 4.23 10.47
CA GLN A 29 -1.49 4.36 11.44
C GLN A 29 -0.14 4.07 10.80
N ASN A 30 0.93 4.21 11.57
CA ASN A 30 2.26 3.85 11.09
C ASN A 30 2.26 2.41 10.58
N SER A 31 2.79 2.24 9.37
CA SER A 31 2.87 0.95 8.69
C SER A 31 1.54 0.27 8.32
N VAL A 32 0.38 0.96 8.45
CA VAL A 32 -0.93 0.39 8.13
C VAL A 32 -1.74 1.33 7.23
N LEU A 33 -2.26 0.79 6.13
CA LEU A 33 -3.24 1.43 5.26
C LEU A 33 -4.40 0.49 4.99
N GLU A 34 -5.59 1.04 4.79
CA GLU A 34 -6.80 0.26 4.51
C GLU A 34 -7.69 0.96 3.49
N GLY A 35 -8.58 0.21 2.84
CA GLY A 35 -9.48 0.77 1.84
C GLY A 35 -10.14 -0.28 0.97
N GLU A 36 -11.04 0.17 0.10
CA GLU A 36 -11.65 -0.69 -0.91
C GLU A 36 -10.82 -0.69 -2.19
N LEU A 37 -10.47 -1.88 -2.67
CA LEU A 37 -9.84 -2.09 -3.97
C LEU A 37 -10.66 -3.05 -4.82
N THR A 38 -10.65 -2.80 -6.13
CA THR A 38 -11.05 -3.78 -7.14
C THR A 38 -9.94 -4.82 -7.33
N LEU A 39 -10.27 -5.93 -7.98
CA LEU A 39 -9.26 -6.95 -8.34
C LEU A 39 -8.18 -6.43 -9.29
N GLY A 40 -8.51 -5.42 -10.11
CA GLY A 40 -7.55 -4.75 -10.99
C GLY A 40 -6.55 -3.92 -10.22
N GLU A 41 -7.05 -3.03 -9.35
CA GLU A 41 -6.20 -2.16 -8.53
C GLU A 41 -5.31 -2.96 -7.57
N LEU A 42 -5.81 -4.07 -7.01
CA LEU A 42 -4.99 -4.95 -6.18
C LEU A 42 -3.79 -5.49 -6.96
N LYS A 43 -3.99 -5.93 -8.22
CA LYS A 43 -2.89 -6.40 -9.08
C LYS A 43 -1.90 -5.29 -9.40
N GLU A 44 -2.36 -4.08 -9.63
CA GLU A 44 -1.49 -2.92 -9.87
C GLU A 44 -0.64 -2.60 -8.63
N VAL A 45 -1.24 -2.62 -7.44
CA VAL A 45 -0.55 -2.44 -6.17
C VAL A 45 0.51 -3.53 -5.97
N GLU A 46 0.16 -4.80 -6.18
CA GLU A 46 1.12 -5.92 -6.06
C GLU A 46 2.30 -5.80 -7.03
N LEU A 47 2.06 -5.37 -8.27
CA LEU A 47 3.11 -5.15 -9.26
C LEU A 47 3.99 -3.95 -8.90
N GLY A 48 3.39 -2.86 -8.41
CA GLY A 48 4.12 -1.65 -8.01
C GLY A 48 5.06 -1.88 -6.82
N LEU A 49 4.70 -2.78 -5.90
CA LEU A 49 5.51 -3.12 -4.72
C LEU A 49 6.65 -4.12 -5.00
N LYS A 50 6.59 -4.87 -6.11
CA LYS A 50 7.63 -5.85 -6.49
C LYS A 50 8.89 -5.23 -7.09
N ASN A 51 8.88 -3.91 -7.36
CA ASN A 51 10.01 -3.13 -7.90
C ASN A 51 10.85 -2.44 -6.80
#